data_AF-A0A0E0CZA5-F1
#
_entry.id   AF-A0A0E0CZA5-F1
#
_cell.length_a   1.000
_cell.length_b   1.000
_cell.length_c   1.000
_cell.angle_alpha   90.00
_cell.angle_beta   90.00
_cell.angle_gamma   90.00
#
_symmetry.space_group_name_H-M   'P 1'
#
loop_
_entity.id
_entity.type
_entity.pdbx_description
1 polymer ?
#
loop_
_entity_poly.entity_id
_entity_poly.type
_entity_poly.pdbx_seq_one_letter_code
_entity_poly.pdbx_strand_id
1 'polypeptide(L)'
;MLSGDIPPNQTVYLRNLNEKVKKEELKRSLYALCSQYGRILDVVALKTPKLRGQAWVVFSEITAATNAFRGLQEFDFYGKRMRVQYAKTRSDCLATEDGSTAPKEKRKKQEEKAAEKKRRAEEAQQSGPNAAAQSNGTEISYAQLLCNFEFLQGYQASRLGKTSQEPPAPPNNILFIQNLPAETTSMMLQILFQQYPGFREVRMIEAKPGIAFVEYEDDSQSMVAMQALQGFKITPYNPMAISYAKK
;
A
#
# COMPACT_ATOMS: atom_id res chain seq x y z
N MET A 1 2.86 -36.88 0.48
CA MET A 1 1.39 -36.78 0.49
C MET A 1 1.00 -35.95 1.71
N LEU A 2 0.43 -34.76 1.53
CA LEU A 2 -0.09 -33.89 2.59
C LEU A 2 -1.18 -33.00 1.97
N SER A 3 -2.20 -33.62 1.40
CA SER A 3 -3.43 -32.93 0.99
C SER A 3 -4.37 -32.99 2.19
N GLY A 4 -4.10 -32.18 3.22
CA GLY A 4 -5.17 -31.87 4.16
C GLY A 4 -6.27 -31.17 3.36
N ASP A 5 -7.48 -31.71 3.35
CA ASP A 5 -8.58 -31.15 2.57
C ASP A 5 -8.79 -29.69 2.95
N ILE A 6 -8.41 -28.79 2.03
CA ILE A 6 -8.63 -27.37 2.21
C ILE A 6 -10.13 -27.14 2.04
N PRO A 7 -10.82 -26.57 3.04
CA PRO A 7 -12.25 -26.35 2.95
C PRO A 7 -12.58 -25.42 1.77
N PRO A 8 -13.80 -25.52 1.20
CA PRO A 8 -14.25 -24.60 0.17
C PRO A 8 -14.08 -23.14 0.59
N ASN A 9 -13.62 -22.32 -0.35
CA ASN A 9 -13.34 -20.91 -0.14
C ASN A 9 -13.76 -20.12 -1.39
N GLN A 10 -14.31 -18.92 -1.19
CA GLN A 10 -14.62 -17.96 -2.26
C GLN A 10 -13.39 -17.58 -3.11
N THR A 11 -12.19 -17.75 -2.55
CA THR A 11 -10.93 -17.53 -3.27
C THR A 11 -10.33 -18.83 -3.78
N VAL A 12 -10.04 -18.88 -5.07
CA VAL A 12 -9.29 -19.96 -5.70
C VAL A 12 -7.84 -19.54 -5.94
N TYR A 13 -6.92 -20.43 -5.61
CA TYR A 13 -5.49 -20.32 -5.87
C TYR A 13 -5.14 -21.08 -7.16
N LEU A 14 -4.55 -20.36 -8.11
CA LEU A 14 -4.09 -20.87 -9.40
C LEU A 14 -2.57 -20.94 -9.39
N ARG A 15 -2.01 -22.11 -9.71
CA ARG A 15 -0.56 -22.31 -9.84
C ARG A 15 -0.22 -22.94 -11.18
N ASN A 16 1.07 -22.93 -11.50
CA ASN A 16 1.62 -23.41 -12.78
C ASN A 16 1.23 -22.53 -13.99
N LEU A 17 0.99 -21.24 -13.78
CA LEU A 17 0.73 -20.28 -14.86
C LEU A 17 2.00 -19.98 -15.66
N ASN A 18 1.84 -19.41 -16.86
CA ASN A 18 2.97 -19.00 -17.69
C ASN A 18 3.56 -17.67 -17.20
N GLU A 19 4.84 -17.68 -16.83
CA GLU A 19 5.54 -16.52 -16.25
C GLU A 19 5.90 -15.44 -17.29
N LYS A 20 5.95 -15.82 -18.57
CA LYS A 20 6.33 -14.92 -19.68
C LYS A 20 5.24 -13.86 -19.93
N VAL A 21 3.97 -14.19 -19.73
CA VAL A 21 2.80 -13.31 -19.96
C VAL A 21 2.85 -12.09 -19.06
N LYS A 22 2.70 -10.87 -19.58
CA LYS A 22 2.77 -9.62 -18.79
C LYS A 22 1.70 -9.58 -17.69
N LYS A 23 1.98 -8.89 -16.56
CA LYS A 23 1.10 -8.89 -15.36
C LYS A 23 -0.33 -8.46 -15.68
N GLU A 24 -0.47 -7.34 -16.39
CA GLU A 24 -1.80 -6.78 -16.73
C GLU A 24 -2.58 -7.69 -17.68
N GLU A 25 -1.90 -8.27 -18.67
CA GLU A 25 -2.50 -9.22 -19.61
C GLU A 25 -2.95 -10.49 -18.87
N LEU A 26 -2.08 -11.04 -18.01
CA LEU A 26 -2.39 -12.22 -17.19
C LEU A 26 -3.64 -11.99 -16.34
N LYS A 27 -3.75 -10.83 -15.68
CA LYS A 27 -4.93 -10.48 -14.87
C LYS A 27 -6.19 -10.37 -15.73
N ARG A 28 -6.13 -9.71 -16.90
CA ARG A 28 -7.28 -9.56 -17.81
C ARG A 28 -7.76 -10.92 -18.35
N SER A 29 -6.84 -11.78 -18.77
CA SER A 29 -7.17 -13.09 -19.31
C SER A 29 -7.73 -14.04 -18.25
N LEU A 30 -7.18 -14.01 -17.02
CA LEU A 30 -7.75 -14.76 -15.90
C LEU A 30 -9.15 -14.26 -15.53
N TYR A 31 -9.37 -12.94 -15.53
CA TYR A 31 -10.70 -12.36 -15.30
C TYR A 31 -11.70 -12.83 -16.36
N ALA A 32 -11.32 -12.75 -17.64
CA ALA A 32 -12.17 -13.18 -18.76
C ALA A 32 -12.48 -14.69 -18.72
N LEU A 33 -11.50 -15.52 -18.37
CA LEU A 33 -11.68 -16.98 -18.27
C LEU A 33 -12.55 -17.36 -17.07
N CYS A 34 -12.39 -16.68 -15.93
CA CYS A 34 -13.07 -17.04 -14.68
C CYS A 34 -14.49 -16.45 -14.60
N SER A 35 -14.78 -15.38 -15.34
CA SER A 35 -16.09 -14.69 -15.27
C SER A 35 -17.26 -15.56 -15.69
N GLN A 36 -17.03 -16.61 -16.48
CA GLN A 36 -18.05 -17.59 -16.86
C GLN A 36 -18.62 -18.38 -15.68
N TYR A 37 -17.87 -18.50 -14.58
CA TYR A 37 -18.28 -19.27 -13.40
C TYR A 37 -19.01 -18.43 -12.36
N GLY A 38 -18.84 -17.11 -12.40
CA GLY A 38 -19.54 -16.17 -11.51
C GLY A 38 -18.86 -14.80 -11.42
N ARG A 39 -19.48 -13.90 -10.66
CA ARG A 39 -18.98 -12.53 -10.48
C ARG A 39 -17.68 -12.53 -9.66
N ILE A 40 -16.64 -11.94 -10.24
CA ILE A 40 -15.31 -11.80 -9.65
C ILE A 40 -15.23 -10.46 -8.91
N LEU A 41 -14.69 -10.48 -7.69
CA LEU A 41 -14.41 -9.27 -6.90
C LEU A 41 -13.01 -8.74 -7.16
N ASP A 42 -12.01 -9.62 -7.21
CA ASP A 42 -10.62 -9.26 -7.47
C ASP A 42 -9.81 -10.41 -8.08
N VAL A 43 -8.75 -10.05 -8.81
CA VAL A 43 -7.73 -10.96 -9.33
C VAL A 43 -6.37 -10.46 -8.88
N VAL A 44 -5.66 -11.26 -8.10
CA VAL A 44 -4.33 -10.91 -7.57
C VAL A 44 -3.29 -11.79 -8.24
N ALA A 45 -2.33 -11.15 -8.92
CA ALA A 45 -1.17 -11.83 -9.52
C ALA A 45 0.08 -10.96 -9.35
N LEU A 46 1.20 -11.58 -8.98
CA LEU A 46 2.49 -10.92 -8.80
C LEU A 46 3.55 -11.61 -9.64
N LYS A 47 4.56 -10.84 -10.08
CA LYS A 47 5.67 -11.33 -10.90
C LYS A 47 6.99 -11.47 -10.13
N THR A 48 6.96 -11.36 -8.81
CA THR A 48 8.17 -11.52 -8.00
C THR A 48 8.67 -12.97 -8.07
N PRO A 49 9.97 -13.23 -7.86
CA PRO A 49 10.54 -14.58 -7.96
C PRO A 49 9.82 -15.64 -7.13
N LYS A 50 9.26 -15.25 -5.97
CA LYS A 50 8.51 -16.14 -5.07
C LYS A 50 7.05 -16.38 -5.50
N LEU A 51 6.43 -15.43 -6.21
CA LEU A 51 4.98 -15.45 -6.51
C LEU A 51 4.67 -15.54 -8.00
N ARG A 52 5.68 -15.53 -8.87
CA ARG A 52 5.51 -15.75 -10.32
C ARG A 52 4.88 -17.13 -10.58
N GLY A 53 4.06 -17.19 -11.63
CA GLY A 53 3.34 -18.41 -12.01
C GLY A 53 2.17 -18.75 -11.07
N GLN A 54 1.78 -17.82 -10.18
CA GLN A 54 0.71 -17.99 -9.22
C GLN A 54 -0.27 -16.81 -9.28
N ALA A 55 -1.55 -17.08 -9.02
CA ALA A 55 -2.59 -16.08 -8.92
C ALA A 55 -3.68 -16.50 -7.93
N TRP A 56 -4.43 -15.52 -7.46
CA TRP A 56 -5.64 -15.70 -6.67
C TRP A 56 -6.80 -15.02 -7.39
N VAL A 57 -7.91 -15.72 -7.52
CA VAL A 57 -9.16 -15.17 -8.07
C VAL A 57 -10.20 -15.25 -6.97
N VAL A 58 -10.78 -14.09 -6.64
CA VAL A 58 -11.78 -13.96 -5.58
C VAL A 58 -13.16 -13.84 -6.22
N PHE A 59 -14.02 -14.82 -5.95
CA PHE A 59 -15.41 -14.78 -6.36
C PHE A 59 -16.28 -14.16 -5.27
N SER A 60 -17.39 -13.56 -5.70
CA SER A 60 -18.46 -13.13 -4.79
C SER A 60 -19.13 -14.31 -4.08
N GLU A 61 -19.28 -15.44 -4.77
CA GLU A 61 -19.97 -16.63 -4.24
C GLU A 61 -19.05 -17.85 -4.14
N ILE A 62 -19.24 -18.66 -3.10
CA ILE A 62 -18.46 -19.90 -2.90
C ILE A 62 -18.81 -20.98 -3.92
N THR A 63 -20.06 -20.99 -4.41
CA THR A 63 -20.53 -21.89 -5.46
C THR A 63 -19.82 -21.60 -6.79
N ALA A 64 -19.65 -20.32 -7.14
CA ALA A 64 -18.88 -19.90 -8.29
C ALA A 64 -17.42 -20.34 -8.21
N ALA A 65 -16.79 -20.18 -7.04
CA ALA A 65 -15.43 -20.66 -6.78
C ALA A 65 -15.32 -22.19 -6.92
N THR A 66 -16.32 -22.93 -6.45
CA THR A 66 -16.39 -24.40 -6.58
C THR A 66 -16.51 -24.85 -8.03
N ASN A 67 -17.34 -24.17 -8.82
CA ASN A 67 -17.48 -24.44 -10.25
C ASN A 67 -16.18 -24.16 -11.00
N ALA A 68 -15.53 -23.03 -10.70
CA ALA A 68 -14.22 -22.69 -11.27
C ALA A 68 -13.14 -23.71 -10.88
N PHE A 69 -13.11 -24.17 -9.62
CA PHE A 69 -12.19 -25.21 -9.16
C PHE A 69 -12.33 -26.51 -9.97
N ARG A 70 -13.56 -26.93 -10.26
CA ARG A 70 -13.83 -28.14 -11.06
C ARG A 70 -13.54 -27.94 -12.55
N GLY A 71 -13.93 -26.81 -13.12
CA GLY A 71 -13.85 -26.55 -14.55
C GLY A 71 -12.47 -26.13 -15.06
N LEU A 72 -11.65 -25.53 -14.20
CA LEU A 72 -10.32 -25.01 -14.57
C LEU A 72 -9.16 -25.92 -14.17
N GLN A 73 -9.45 -27.08 -13.57
CA GLN A 73 -8.42 -28.03 -13.20
C GLN A 73 -7.74 -28.59 -14.45
N GLU A 74 -6.41 -28.41 -14.52
CA GLU A 74 -5.58 -28.80 -15.68
C GLU A 74 -5.91 -28.11 -17.00
N PHE A 75 -6.69 -27.02 -16.97
CA PHE A 75 -7.01 -26.22 -18.15
C PHE A 75 -5.75 -25.63 -18.79
N ASP A 76 -5.61 -25.75 -20.12
CA ASP A 76 -4.49 -25.18 -20.86
C ASP A 76 -4.65 -23.66 -20.98
N PHE A 77 -3.71 -22.94 -20.39
CA PHE A 77 -3.71 -21.49 -20.36
C PHE A 77 -2.32 -20.97 -20.70
N TYR A 78 -2.22 -20.31 -21.86
CA TYR A 78 -0.96 -19.85 -22.43
C TYR A 78 0.10 -20.97 -22.56
N GLY A 79 -0.32 -22.16 -22.99
CA GLY A 79 0.56 -23.31 -23.23
C GLY A 79 1.03 -24.02 -21.96
N LYS A 80 0.37 -23.74 -20.82
CA LYS A 80 0.61 -24.44 -19.55
C LYS A 80 -0.71 -24.87 -18.93
N ARG A 81 -0.76 -26.11 -18.46
CA ARG A 81 -1.90 -26.63 -17.70
C ARG A 81 -1.92 -26.05 -16.29
N MET A 82 -2.87 -25.18 -15.99
CA MET A 82 -2.99 -24.58 -14.67
C MET A 82 -3.51 -25.59 -13.65
N ARG A 83 -3.16 -25.42 -12.37
CA ARG A 83 -3.72 -26.21 -11.27
C ARG A 83 -4.45 -25.28 -10.30
N VAL A 84 -5.63 -25.70 -9.89
CA VAL A 84 -6.53 -24.93 -9.03
C VAL A 84 -6.64 -25.60 -7.67
N GLN A 85 -6.67 -24.80 -6.62
CA GLN A 85 -6.92 -25.21 -5.24
C GLN A 85 -7.74 -24.13 -4.54
N TYR A 86 -8.44 -24.45 -3.47
CA TYR A 86 -8.97 -23.42 -2.59
C TYR A 86 -7.82 -22.68 -1.88
N ALA A 87 -8.02 -21.38 -1.64
CA ALA A 87 -7.10 -20.62 -0.82
C ALA A 87 -7.19 -21.07 0.65
N LYS A 88 -6.04 -21.14 1.32
CA LYS A 88 -5.95 -21.53 2.75
C LYS A 88 -6.59 -20.51 3.70
N THR A 89 -6.63 -19.25 3.28
CA THR A 89 -7.12 -18.13 4.09
C THR A 89 -8.13 -17.34 3.28
N ARG A 90 -9.05 -16.66 3.97
CA ARG A 90 -10.01 -15.75 3.34
C ARG A 90 -9.29 -14.52 2.77
N SER A 91 -9.72 -14.04 1.61
CA SER A 91 -9.13 -12.85 0.98
C SER A 91 -9.57 -11.56 1.65
N ASP A 92 -8.65 -10.58 1.70
CA ASP A 92 -8.85 -9.30 2.38
C ASP A 92 -10.02 -8.48 1.80
N CYS A 93 -10.28 -8.57 0.49
CA CYS A 93 -11.41 -7.89 -0.14
C CYS A 93 -12.77 -8.38 0.39
N LEU A 94 -12.88 -9.65 0.80
CA LEU A 94 -14.11 -10.21 1.39
C LEU A 94 -14.34 -9.73 2.83
N ALA A 95 -13.27 -9.43 3.57
CA ALA A 95 -13.37 -8.95 4.95
C ALA A 95 -14.00 -7.54 5.04
N THR A 96 -14.02 -6.81 3.92
CA THR A 96 -14.62 -5.47 3.85
C THR A 96 -16.13 -5.53 3.63
N GLU A 97 -16.65 -6.61 3.02
CA GLU A 97 -18.07 -6.73 2.65
C GLU A 97 -18.94 -7.33 3.78
N ASP A 98 -18.40 -8.28 4.56
CA ASP A 98 -19.16 -9.00 5.60
C ASP A 98 -19.29 -8.25 6.94
N GLY A 99 -18.65 -7.08 7.10
CA GLY A 99 -18.63 -6.33 8.37
C GLY A 99 -17.96 -7.05 9.55
N SER A 100 -17.51 -8.31 9.38
CA SER A 100 -16.87 -9.13 10.40
C SER A 100 -15.36 -9.19 10.19
N THR A 101 -14.66 -8.13 10.58
CA THR A 101 -13.46 -8.13 11.42
C THR A 101 -12.79 -6.77 11.35
N ALA A 102 -12.36 -6.30 12.52
CA ALA A 102 -11.63 -5.05 12.67
C ALA A 102 -10.48 -4.96 11.64
N PRO A 103 -10.29 -3.79 10.99
CA PRO A 103 -9.18 -3.57 10.06
C PRO A 103 -7.87 -4.04 10.70
N LYS A 104 -6.96 -4.64 9.93
CA LYS A 104 -5.66 -5.16 10.40
C LYS A 104 -4.89 -4.18 11.32
N GLU A 105 -5.14 -2.88 11.21
CA GLU A 105 -4.69 -1.86 12.16
C GLU A 105 -5.10 -2.10 13.61
N LYS A 106 -6.36 -2.48 13.89
CA LYS A 106 -6.84 -2.70 15.26
C LYS A 106 -6.26 -3.98 15.88
N ARG A 107 -6.03 -5.04 15.10
CA ARG A 107 -5.37 -6.27 15.58
C ARG A 107 -3.88 -6.05 15.83
N LYS A 108 -3.16 -5.42 14.90
CA LYS A 108 -1.74 -5.05 15.09
C LYS A 108 -1.56 -4.08 16.27
N LYS A 109 -2.45 -3.10 16.42
CA LYS A 109 -2.46 -2.14 17.54
C LYS A 109 -2.87 -2.76 18.88
N GLN A 110 -3.64 -3.85 18.89
CA GLN A 110 -3.97 -4.60 20.11
C GLN A 110 -2.83 -5.52 20.55
N GLU A 111 -2.15 -6.18 19.61
CA GLU A 111 -0.94 -6.98 19.90
C GLU A 111 0.23 -6.11 20.35
N GLU A 112 0.45 -4.94 19.72
CA GLU A 112 1.44 -3.95 20.18
C GLU A 112 1.11 -3.43 21.58
N LYS A 113 -0.15 -3.08 21.86
CA LYS A 113 -0.56 -2.62 23.21
C LYS A 113 -0.40 -3.70 24.28
N ALA A 114 -0.61 -4.97 23.94
CA ALA A 114 -0.41 -6.09 24.86
C ALA A 114 1.08 -6.35 25.14
N ALA A 115 1.94 -6.21 24.13
CA ALA A 115 3.39 -6.30 24.26
C ALA A 115 3.97 -5.12 25.06
N GLU A 116 3.50 -3.89 24.81
CA GLU A 116 3.89 -2.66 25.52
C GLU A 116 3.55 -2.74 27.01
N LYS A 117 2.36 -3.25 27.36
CA LYS A 117 1.92 -3.40 28.77
C LYS A 117 2.75 -4.44 29.52
N LYS A 118 3.28 -5.45 28.82
CA LYS A 118 4.16 -6.47 29.41
C LYS A 118 5.57 -5.92 29.66
N ARG A 119 6.09 -5.09 28.74
CA ARG A 119 7.39 -4.40 28.89
C ARG A 119 7.37 -3.33 29.99
N ARG A 120 6.28 -2.58 30.11
CA ARG A 120 6.09 -1.58 31.21
C ARG A 120 5.97 -2.20 32.60
N ALA A 121 5.53 -3.46 32.72
CA ALA A 121 5.47 -4.15 34.00
C ALA A 121 6.85 -4.64 34.47
N GLU A 122 7.78 -4.88 33.54
CA GLU A 122 9.17 -5.26 33.81
C GLU A 122 10.06 -4.02 34.09
N GLU A 123 9.78 -2.88 33.45
CA GLU A 123 10.54 -1.63 33.65
C GLU A 123 10.21 -0.88 34.96
N ALA A 124 9.07 -1.16 35.60
CA ALA A 124 8.68 -0.52 36.85
C ALA A 124 9.46 -1.00 38.10
N GLN A 125 10.36 -1.98 37.96
CA GLN A 125 11.24 -2.46 39.04
C GLN A 125 12.64 -1.85 39.03
N GLN A 126 13.00 -1.04 38.04
CA GLN A 126 14.34 -0.44 37.95
C GLN A 126 14.28 1.04 37.51
N SER A 127 14.05 1.94 38.45
CA SER A 127 14.67 3.28 38.41
C SER A 127 14.47 4.03 39.74
N GLY A 128 15.59 4.36 40.39
CA GLY A 128 15.71 5.50 41.31
C GLY A 128 16.13 6.77 40.55
N PRO A 129 15.93 7.97 41.10
CA PRO A 129 15.77 9.19 40.31
C PRO A 129 17.02 10.07 40.25
N ASN A 130 17.26 10.76 39.12
CA ASN A 130 17.28 12.23 39.08
C ASN A 130 17.57 12.84 37.70
N ALA A 131 16.70 13.80 37.36
CA ALA A 131 16.94 15.17 36.90
C ALA A 131 17.80 15.52 35.66
N ALA A 132 17.14 16.36 34.85
CA ALA A 132 17.60 17.62 34.26
C ALA A 132 17.77 17.67 32.73
N ALA A 133 17.09 18.66 32.19
CA ALA A 133 16.97 19.05 30.79
C ALA A 133 18.29 19.61 30.22
N GLN A 134 18.47 19.53 28.90
CA GLN A 134 18.39 20.69 28.01
C GLN A 134 18.64 20.31 26.54
N SER A 135 17.98 21.10 25.70
CA SER A 135 17.96 21.15 24.24
C SER A 135 19.33 21.34 23.59
N ASN A 136 19.52 20.77 22.39
CA ASN A 136 19.66 21.54 21.14
C ASN A 136 19.93 20.64 19.93
N GLY A 137 19.31 21.04 18.80
CA GLY A 137 19.77 20.86 17.42
C GLY A 137 20.17 19.46 16.96
N THR A 138 19.38 18.87 16.07
CA THR A 138 19.88 17.75 15.28
C THR A 138 19.46 17.91 13.83
N GLU A 139 20.43 18.26 12.99
CA GLU A 139 20.36 18.00 11.56
C GLU A 139 20.06 16.51 11.36
N ILE A 140 18.91 16.20 10.78
CA ILE A 140 18.55 14.82 10.47
C ILE A 140 19.29 14.46 9.17
N SER A 141 20.33 13.65 9.31
CA SER A 141 21.12 13.15 8.19
C SER A 141 20.24 12.38 7.19
N TYR A 142 20.37 12.73 5.90
CA TYR A 142 19.65 12.11 4.78
C TYR A 142 19.81 10.57 4.71
N ALA A 143 20.86 10.02 5.30
CA ALA A 143 21.05 8.56 5.41
C ALA A 143 20.02 7.91 6.36
N GLN A 144 19.58 8.61 7.42
CA GLN A 144 18.57 8.13 8.36
C GLN A 144 17.18 8.05 7.70
N LEU A 145 16.89 8.98 6.78
CA LEU A 145 15.63 9.05 6.01
C LEU A 145 15.51 7.91 4.98
N LEU A 146 16.63 7.50 4.37
CA LEU A 146 16.70 6.34 3.47
C LEU A 146 16.61 5.01 4.23
N CYS A 147 17.16 4.94 5.44
CA CYS A 147 17.05 3.75 6.29
C CYS A 147 15.59 3.48 6.73
N ASN A 148 14.82 4.55 6.99
CA ASN A 148 13.38 4.44 7.24
C ASN A 148 12.56 4.11 5.97
N PHE A 149 13.13 4.24 4.77
CA PHE A 149 12.47 3.93 3.50
C PHE A 149 12.56 2.44 3.12
N GLU A 150 13.62 1.74 3.53
CA GLU A 150 13.78 0.29 3.24
C GLU A 150 12.76 -0.59 3.99
N PHE A 151 12.21 -0.11 5.10
CA PHE A 151 11.18 -0.84 5.84
C PHE A 151 9.75 -0.65 5.28
N LEU A 152 9.59 0.17 4.23
CA LEU A 152 8.31 0.46 3.59
C LEU A 152 8.13 -0.22 2.22
N GLN A 153 8.80 -1.35 1.99
CA GLN A 153 8.70 -2.13 0.75
C GLN A 153 7.44 -3.03 0.70
N GLY A 154 6.36 -2.62 1.37
CA GLY A 154 5.21 -3.47 1.65
C GLY A 154 3.86 -3.03 1.12
N TYR A 155 3.72 -2.01 0.27
CA TYR A 155 2.42 -1.72 -0.38
C TYR A 155 2.59 -1.18 -1.80
N GLN A 156 2.22 -2.00 -2.78
CA GLN A 156 2.00 -1.58 -4.15
C GLN A 156 0.64 -0.88 -4.26
N ALA A 157 0.73 0.31 -4.85
CA ALA A 157 -0.25 0.98 -5.70
C ALA A 157 -1.39 0.11 -6.23
N SER A 158 -2.63 0.56 -5.97
CA SER A 158 -3.86 0.51 -6.79
C SER A 158 -5.06 0.62 -5.84
N ARG A 159 -6.06 1.52 -5.96
CA ARG A 159 -6.44 2.49 -7.00
C ARG A 159 -7.21 3.65 -6.36
N LEU A 160 -7.19 4.77 -7.09
CA LEU A 160 -8.28 5.73 -7.32
C LEU A 160 -9.49 5.75 -6.38
N GLY A 161 -9.78 6.96 -5.91
CA GLY A 161 -11.14 7.38 -5.64
C GLY A 161 -11.55 7.38 -4.18
N LYS A 162 -10.67 7.80 -3.26
CA LYS A 162 -11.11 8.34 -1.98
C LYS A 162 -10.32 9.60 -1.70
N THR A 163 -11.04 10.70 -1.56
CA THR A 163 -10.65 11.87 -0.78
C THR A 163 -10.46 11.42 0.68
N SER A 164 -9.45 10.60 0.91
CA SER A 164 -9.02 10.21 2.24
C SER A 164 -8.14 11.35 2.70
N GLN A 165 -8.75 12.32 3.37
CA GLN A 165 -8.03 13.14 4.34
C GLN A 165 -7.42 12.15 5.34
N GLU A 166 -6.17 11.76 5.08
CA GLU A 166 -5.28 11.21 6.10
C GLU A 166 -5.40 12.17 7.30
N PRO A 167 -5.63 11.67 8.53
CA PRO A 167 -5.72 12.55 9.70
C PRO A 167 -4.50 13.47 9.66
N PRO A 168 -4.68 14.80 9.79
CA PRO A 168 -3.60 15.74 9.57
C PRO A 168 -2.45 15.30 10.46
N ALA A 169 -1.39 14.81 9.84
CA ALA A 169 -0.15 14.56 10.54
C ALA A 169 0.23 15.87 11.25
N PRO A 170 0.84 15.81 12.45
CA PRO A 170 1.21 17.00 13.17
C PRO A 170 2.00 17.94 12.24
N PRO A 171 1.78 19.27 12.35
CA PRO A 171 2.44 20.24 11.47
C PRO A 171 3.93 19.96 11.33
N ASN A 172 4.39 19.91 10.08
CA ASN A 172 5.76 19.59 9.73
C ASN A 172 6.20 20.52 8.60
N ASN A 173 7.45 20.95 8.60
CA ASN A 173 8.01 21.81 7.56
C ASN A 173 8.23 21.06 6.23
N ILE A 174 8.10 19.74 6.22
CA ILE A 174 8.17 18.92 5.01
C ILE A 174 6.77 18.47 4.58
N LEU A 175 6.44 18.76 3.32
CA LEU A 175 5.22 18.33 2.65
C LEU A 175 5.47 17.07 1.82
N PHE A 176 4.55 16.13 1.90
CA PHE A 176 4.47 14.94 1.08
C PHE A 176 3.41 15.13 0.00
N ILE A 177 3.81 15.08 -1.26
CA ILE A 177 2.95 15.25 -2.41
C ILE A 177 2.73 13.89 -3.06
N GLN A 178 1.46 13.60 -3.34
CA GLN A 178 0.98 12.38 -3.97
C GLN A 178 0.13 12.71 -5.20
N ASN A 179 -0.11 11.67 -6.01
CA ASN A 179 -0.94 11.73 -7.20
C ASN A 179 -0.37 12.67 -8.29
N LEU A 180 0.96 12.78 -8.38
CA LEU A 180 1.62 13.53 -9.44
C LEU A 180 1.57 12.74 -10.78
N PRO A 181 1.30 13.39 -11.91
CA PRO A 181 1.45 12.81 -13.25
C PRO A 181 2.86 12.30 -13.53
N ALA A 182 2.99 11.29 -14.41
CA ALA A 182 4.30 10.73 -14.79
C ALA A 182 5.18 11.74 -15.55
N GLU A 183 4.56 12.74 -16.17
CA GLU A 183 5.21 13.81 -16.92
C GLU A 183 5.69 14.96 -16.01
N THR A 184 5.34 14.93 -14.71
CA THR A 184 5.73 15.98 -13.77
C THR A 184 7.23 15.91 -13.51
N THR A 185 7.94 17.01 -13.73
CA THR A 185 9.37 17.12 -13.45
C THR A 185 9.62 17.89 -12.16
N SER A 186 10.82 17.72 -11.58
CA SER A 186 11.23 18.45 -10.38
C SER A 186 11.17 19.97 -10.59
N MET A 187 11.57 20.43 -11.78
CA MET A 187 11.53 21.85 -12.15
C MET A 187 10.11 22.43 -12.13
N MET A 188 9.10 21.69 -12.61
CA MET A 188 7.71 22.15 -12.58
C MET A 188 7.21 22.33 -11.14
N LEU A 189 7.55 21.38 -10.27
CA LEU A 189 7.21 21.47 -8.84
C LEU A 189 7.98 22.58 -8.15
N GLN A 190 9.25 22.77 -8.47
CA GLN A 190 10.06 23.86 -7.94
C GLN A 190 9.42 25.22 -8.26
N ILE A 191 9.04 25.45 -9.51
CA ILE A 191 8.36 26.68 -9.93
C ILE A 191 7.02 26.85 -9.19
N LEU A 192 6.26 25.76 -9.02
CA LEU A 192 4.96 25.80 -8.35
C LEU A 192 5.07 26.06 -6.83
N PHE A 193 6.08 25.54 -6.15
CA PHE A 193 6.22 25.65 -4.70
C PHE A 193 7.07 26.84 -4.25
N GLN A 194 8.00 27.35 -5.08
CA GLN A 194 8.81 28.51 -4.72
C GLN A 194 8.02 29.83 -4.62
N GLN A 195 6.79 29.87 -5.14
CA GLN A 195 5.92 31.06 -5.03
C GLN A 195 5.45 31.31 -3.58
N TYR A 196 5.59 30.32 -2.71
CA TYR A 196 5.29 30.42 -1.29
C TYR A 196 6.58 30.68 -0.49
N PRO A 197 6.53 31.56 0.53
CA PRO A 197 7.71 31.93 1.30
C PRO A 197 8.33 30.74 2.01
N GLY A 198 9.66 30.76 2.17
CA GLY A 198 10.41 29.74 2.90
C GLY A 198 10.63 28.41 2.18
N PHE A 199 10.38 28.36 0.87
CA PHE A 199 10.71 27.20 0.04
C PHE A 199 12.21 26.87 0.10
N ARG A 200 12.57 25.61 0.37
CA ARG A 200 13.96 25.13 0.40
C ARG A 200 14.29 24.25 -0.79
N GLU A 201 13.69 23.06 -0.85
CA GLU A 201 13.96 22.10 -1.92
C GLU A 201 12.75 21.25 -2.29
N VAL A 202 12.73 20.80 -3.55
CA VAL A 202 11.87 19.70 -4.00
C VAL A 202 12.72 18.47 -4.27
N ARG A 203 12.32 17.33 -3.72
CA ARG A 203 12.92 16.03 -3.98
C ARG A 203 11.89 15.06 -4.50
N MET A 204 12.03 14.64 -5.75
CA MET A 204 11.23 13.56 -6.33
C MET A 204 11.87 12.20 -6.02
N ILE A 205 11.04 11.16 -5.85
CA ILE A 205 11.55 9.80 -5.67
C ILE A 205 11.56 9.08 -7.02
N GLU A 206 12.75 8.87 -7.58
CA GLU A 206 12.91 8.15 -8.86
C GLU A 206 12.42 6.69 -8.80
N ALA A 207 12.49 6.07 -7.61
CA ALA A 207 11.98 4.72 -7.38
C ALA A 207 10.43 4.61 -7.46
N LYS A 208 9.70 5.72 -7.34
CA LYS A 208 8.23 5.77 -7.37
C LYS A 208 7.77 7.05 -8.09
N PRO A 209 7.55 7.02 -9.41
CA PRO A 209 6.97 8.16 -10.11
C PRO A 209 5.58 8.47 -9.56
N GLY A 210 5.31 9.74 -9.30
CA GLY A 210 4.01 10.21 -8.78
C GLY A 210 4.03 10.70 -7.32
N ILE A 211 5.20 10.69 -6.67
CA ILE A 211 5.39 11.26 -5.32
C ILE A 211 6.58 12.21 -5.27
N ALA A 212 6.47 13.24 -4.44
CA ALA A 212 7.53 14.20 -4.19
C ALA A 212 7.49 14.69 -2.75
N PHE A 213 8.63 15.16 -2.26
CA PHE A 213 8.75 15.88 -1.00
C PHE A 213 9.15 17.32 -1.27
N VAL A 214 8.56 18.24 -0.51
CA VAL A 214 8.91 19.65 -0.54
C VAL A 214 9.23 20.10 0.85
N GLU A 215 10.42 20.64 1.05
CA GLU A 215 10.85 21.19 2.32
C GLU A 215 10.65 22.71 2.33
N TYR A 216 10.10 23.17 3.44
CA TYR A 216 10.06 24.57 3.84
C TYR A 216 10.94 24.81 5.07
N GLU A 217 11.25 26.07 5.31
CA GLU A 217 11.99 26.51 6.50
C GLU A 217 11.18 26.26 7.77
N ASP A 218 9.89 26.60 7.77
CA ASP A 218 8.99 26.41 8.92
C ASP A 218 7.70 25.65 8.59
N ASP A 219 7.09 25.06 9.61
CA ASP A 219 5.80 24.37 9.52
C ASP A 219 4.65 25.33 9.16
N SER A 220 4.69 26.56 9.69
CA SER A 220 3.72 27.62 9.35
C SER A 220 3.71 27.95 7.85
N GLN A 221 4.88 28.02 7.22
CA GLN A 221 5.02 28.30 5.78
C GLN A 221 4.57 27.12 4.93
N SER A 222 4.94 25.90 5.32
CA SER A 222 4.49 24.67 4.67
C SER A 222 2.96 24.52 4.72
N MET A 223 2.30 24.98 5.79
CA MET A 223 0.85 24.99 5.93
C MET A 223 0.18 25.88 4.88
N VAL A 224 0.74 27.07 4.64
CA VAL A 224 0.23 28.02 3.63
C VAL A 224 0.32 27.40 2.23
N ALA A 225 1.47 26.82 1.88
CA ALA A 225 1.66 26.15 0.59
C ALA A 225 0.72 24.94 0.43
N MET A 226 0.57 24.12 1.49
CA MET A 226 -0.34 22.97 1.49
C MET A 226 -1.78 23.40 1.25
N GLN A 227 -2.29 24.40 1.98
CA GLN A 227 -3.67 24.85 1.83
C GLN A 227 -3.94 25.43 0.43
N ALA A 228 -2.97 26.16 -0.13
CA ALA A 228 -3.12 26.81 -1.42
C ALA A 228 -3.03 25.85 -2.62
N LEU A 229 -2.21 24.80 -2.50
CA LEU A 229 -1.97 23.84 -3.60
C LEU A 229 -2.72 22.52 -3.43
N GLN A 230 -3.53 22.36 -2.39
CA GLN A 230 -4.30 21.13 -2.17
C GLN A 230 -5.30 20.90 -3.30
N GLY A 231 -5.21 19.74 -3.96
CA GLY A 231 -6.07 19.40 -5.09
C GLY A 231 -5.72 20.13 -6.38
N PHE A 232 -4.60 20.86 -6.43
CA PHE A 232 -4.15 21.56 -7.64
C PHE A 232 -3.90 20.56 -8.77
N LYS A 233 -4.41 20.88 -9.96
CA LYS A 233 -4.39 19.99 -11.12
C LYS A 233 -3.28 20.42 -12.07
N ILE A 234 -2.11 19.81 -11.95
CA ILE A 234 -1.00 20.02 -12.91
C ILE A 234 -1.44 19.55 -14.31
N THR A 235 -2.20 18.45 -14.37
CA THR A 235 -2.93 18.02 -15.57
C THR A 235 -4.43 17.97 -15.27
N PRO A 236 -5.32 18.11 -16.27
CA PRO A 236 -6.78 18.21 -16.06
C PRO A 236 -7.40 17.02 -15.31
N TYR A 237 -6.72 15.87 -15.32
CA TYR A 237 -7.22 14.59 -14.84
C TYR A 237 -6.66 14.19 -13.45
N ASN A 238 -5.54 14.78 -13.00
CA ASN A 238 -4.87 14.37 -11.77
C ASN A 238 -4.72 15.54 -10.78
N PRO A 239 -5.63 15.68 -9.80
CA PRO A 239 -5.45 16.62 -8.70
C PRO A 239 -4.39 16.09 -7.73
N MET A 240 -3.36 16.88 -7.46
CA MET A 240 -2.32 16.50 -6.50
C MET A 240 -2.88 16.51 -5.06
N ALA A 241 -2.39 15.60 -4.24
CA ALA A 241 -2.75 15.51 -2.83
C ALA A 241 -1.51 15.81 -1.98
N ILE A 242 -1.63 16.76 -1.05
CA ILE A 242 -0.57 17.20 -0.16
C ILE A 242 -0.93 16.78 1.26
N SER A 243 0.02 16.23 1.99
CA SER A 243 -0.06 15.98 3.44
C SER A 243 1.28 16.31 4.11
N TYR A 244 1.32 16.46 5.43
CA TYR A 244 2.58 16.59 6.14
C TYR A 244 3.37 15.28 6.08
N ALA A 245 4.68 15.38 5.86
CA ALA A 245 5.56 14.22 5.96
C ALA A 245 5.56 13.71 7.41
N LYS A 246 5.67 12.39 7.58
CA LYS A 246 5.79 11.77 8.90
C LYS A 246 7.23 11.93 9.39
N LYS A 247 7.40 12.42 10.62
CA LYS A 247 8.69 12.43 11.31
C LYS A 247 9.16 11.02 11.60
#